data_AF-A0A956BTL6-F1
#
_entry.id   AF-A0A956BTL6-F1
#
_cell.length_a   1.000
_cell.length_b   1.000
_cell.length_c   1.000
_cell.angle_alpha   90.00
_cell.angle_beta   90.00
_cell.angle_gamma   90.00
#
_symmetry.space_group_name_H-M   'P 1'
#
loop_
_entity.id
_entity.type
_entity.pdbx_description
1 polymer ?
#
loop_
_entity_poly.entity_id
_entity_poly.type
_entity_poly.pdbx_seq_one_letter_code
_entity_poly.pdbx_strand_id
1 'polypeptide(L)' 'QGVVVYAFMVDRTGQLVGTPRLARSSGFADFDAAALRAIRATLPTAPPPSALMEGRSEIPVRLHLDFSNPMVR' A
#
# COMPACT_ATOMS: atom_id res chain seq x y z
N GLN A 1 13.44 12.33 7.16
CA GLN A 1 12.56 11.18 7.45
C GLN A 1 11.17 11.57 6.98
N GLY A 2 10.45 10.68 6.30
CA GLY A 2 9.12 10.98 5.76
C GLY A 2 8.24 9.74 5.75
N VAL A 3 6.93 9.93 5.96
CA VAL A 3 5.95 8.83 5.99
C VAL A 3 4.97 9.02 4.83
N VAL A 4 4.84 7.99 3.99
CA VAL A 4 3.79 7.91 2.97
C VAL A 4 2.75 6.90 3.41
N VAL A 5 1.46 7.23 3.24
CA VAL A 5 0.37 6.28 3.48
C VAL A 5 -0.49 6.15 2.23
N TYR A 6 -0.63 4.92 1.74
CA TYR A 6 -1.58 4.57 0.68
C TYR A 6 -2.70 3.70 1.24
N ALA A 7 -3.92 3.94 0.75
CA ALA A 7 -5.09 3.12 1.03
C ALA A 7 -5.61 2.49 -0.27
N PHE A 8 -5.87 1.19 -0.25
CA PHE A 8 -6.42 0.45 -1.39
C PHE A 8 -7.22 -0.75 -0.92
N MET A 9 -7.99 -1.33 -1.84
CA MET A 9 -8.77 -2.55 -1.60
C MET A 9 -8.06 -3.73 -2.26
N VAL A 10 -8.11 -4.91 -1.62
CA VAL A 10 -7.58 -6.16 -2.18
C VAL A 10 -8.69 -7.21 -2.16
N ASP A 11 -8.85 -7.93 -3.26
CA ASP A 11 -9.83 -9.01 -3.37
C ASP A 11 -9.32 -10.34 -2.78
N ARG A 12 -10.18 -11.37 -2.81
CA ARG A 12 -9.85 -12.72 -2.32
C ARG A 12 -8.68 -13.39 -3.03
N THR A 13 -8.32 -12.94 -4.22
CA THR A 13 -7.22 -13.49 -5.02
C THR A 13 -5.90 -12.73 -4.80
N GLY A 14 -5.91 -11.67 -3.98
CA GLY A 14 -4.75 -10.80 -3.78
C GLY A 14 -4.61 -9.73 -4.87
N GLN A 15 -5.64 -9.53 -5.71
CA GLN A 15 -5.63 -8.48 -6.72
C GLN A 15 -6.10 -7.15 -6.14
N LEU A 16 -5.54 -6.07 -6.66
CA LEU A 16 -5.95 -4.73 -6.25
C LEU A 16 -7.29 -4.37 -6.89
N VAL A 17 -8.24 -3.91 -6.08
CA VAL A 17 -9.52 -3.39 -6.57
C VAL A 17 -9.45 -1.87 -6.63
N GLY A 18 -9.62 -1.31 -7.82
CA GLY A 18 -9.54 0.12 -8.07
C GLY A 18 -8.11 0.66 -8.14
N THR A 19 -7.90 1.91 -7.71
CA THR A 19 -6.58 2.56 -7.71
C THR A 19 -6.16 2.91 -6.29
N PRO A 20 -4.90 2.68 -5.89
CA PRO A 20 -4.41 3.12 -4.59
C PRO A 20 -4.53 4.62 -4.41
N ARG A 21 -5.18 5.03 -3.33
CA ARG A 21 -5.35 6.43 -2.96
C ARG A 21 -4.24 6.85 -2.01
N LEU A 22 -3.58 7.97 -2.33
CA LEU A 22 -2.64 8.60 -1.40
C LEU A 22 -3.45 9.20 -0.23
N ALA A 23 -3.30 8.62 0.95
CA ALA A 23 -3.97 9.06 2.18
C ALA A 23 -3.11 10.06 2.97
N ARG A 24 -1.78 9.93 2.89
CA ARG A 24 -0.82 10.88 3.45
C ARG A 24 0.41 10.96 2.55
N SER A 25 0.74 12.17 2.10
CA SER A 25 1.98 12.46 1.39
C SER A 25 3.16 12.53 2.37
N SER A 26 4.34 12.12 1.91
CA SER A 26 5.61 12.39 2.60
C SER A 26 6.04 13.85 2.55
N GLY A 27 5.42 14.67 1.69
CA GLY A 27 5.88 16.00 1.32
C GLY A 27 6.85 16.01 0.13
N PHE A 28 7.24 14.85 -0.41
CA PHE A 28 8.13 14.72 -1.56
C PHE A 28 7.49 13.85 -2.65
N ALA A 29 7.23 14.43 -3.82
CA ALA A 29 6.54 13.74 -4.91
C ALA A 29 7.26 12.47 -5.38
N ASP A 30 8.59 12.46 -5.38
CA ASP A 30 9.38 11.30 -5.81
C ASP A 30 9.21 10.10 -4.87
N PHE A 31 9.10 10.33 -3.56
CA PHE A 31 8.85 9.28 -2.58
C PHE A 31 7.42 8.77 -2.65
N ASP A 32 6.44 9.65 -2.82
CA ASP A 32 5.04 9.26 -3.01
C ASP A 32 4.89 8.40 -4.29
N ALA A 33 5.54 8.79 -5.39
CA ALA A 33 5.54 8.03 -6.63
C ALA A 33 6.29 6.69 -6.51
N ALA A 34 7.42 6.65 -5.81
CA ALA A 34 8.16 5.41 -5.54
C ALA A 34 7.33 4.43 -4.71
N ALA A 35 6.62 4.92 -3.69
CA ALA A 35 5.69 4.14 -2.88
C ALA A 35 4.58 3.51 -3.74
N LEU A 36 3.96 4.28 -4.63
CA LEU A 36 2.93 3.75 -5.53
C LEU A 36 3.48 2.68 -6.48
N ARG A 37 4.69 2.88 -7.02
CA ARG A 37 5.35 1.88 -7.87
C ARG A 37 5.63 0.59 -7.11
N ALA A 38 6.09 0.67 -5.87
CA ALA A 38 6.33 -0.49 -5.02
C ALA A 38 5.06 -1.30 -4.80
N ILE A 39 3.93 -0.64 -4.48
CA ILE A 39 2.62 -1.30 -4.34
C ILE A 39 2.28 -2.08 -5.62
N ARG A 40 2.37 -1.44 -6.79
CA ARG A 40 2.05 -2.08 -8.07
C ARG A 40 2.97 -3.24 -8.42
N ALA A 41 4.26 -3.14 -8.09
CA ALA A 41 5.22 -4.20 -8.36
C ALA A 41 5.00 -5.47 -7.53
N THR A 42 4.28 -5.34 -6.40
CA THR A 42 3.93 -6.49 -5.54
C THR A 42 2.64 -7.20 -5.93
N LEU A 43 1.99 -6.78 -7.03
CA LEU A 43 0.73 -7.37 -7.48
C LEU A 43 0.93 -8.56 -8.43
N PRO A 44 0.07 -9.60 -8.34
CA PRO A 44 -0.89 -9.83 -7.26
C PRO A 44 -0.19 -10.14 -5.93
N THR A 45 -0.77 -9.67 -4.82
CA THR A 45 -0.24 -10.04 -3.50
C THR A 45 -0.62 -11.49 -3.17
N ALA A 46 -0.06 -12.02 -2.08
CA ALA A 46 -0.60 -13.24 -1.49
C ALA A 46 -2.11 -13.02 -1.18
N PRO A 47 -2.96 -14.05 -1.42
CA PRO A 47 -4.36 -14.00 -1.03
C PRO A 47 -4.51 -13.67 0.47
N PRO A 48 -5.47 -12.81 0.85
CA PRO A 48 -5.73 -12.54 2.26
C PRO A 48 -6.16 -13.82 3.01
N PRO A 49 -5.85 -13.93 4.32
CA PRO A 49 -6.35 -15.01 5.16
C PRO A 49 -7.87 -15.16 5.05
N SER A 50 -8.36 -16.39 4.87
CA SER A 50 -9.78 -16.69 4.66
C SER A 50 -10.69 -16.16 5.78
N ALA A 51 -10.22 -16.18 7.02
CA ALA A 51 -10.92 -15.62 8.18
C ALA A 51 -11.20 -14.11 8.04
N LEU A 52 -10.32 -13.36 7.36
CA LEU A 52 -10.54 -11.92 7.10
C LEU A 52 -11.52 -11.69 5.93
N MET A 53 -11.73 -12.70 5.09
CA MET A 53 -12.61 -12.69 3.91
C MET A 53 -14.03 -13.17 4.22
N GLU A 54 -14.32 -13.64 5.43
CA GLU A 54 -15.64 -14.17 5.76
C GLU A 54 -16.71 -13.08 5.59
N GLY A 55 -17.67 -13.35 4.69
CA GLY A 55 -18.71 -12.38 4.30
C GLY A 55 -18.23 -11.17 3.48
N ARG A 56 -16.97 -11.10 3.01
CA ARG A 56 -16.40 -9.95 2.27
C ARG A 56 -15.84 -10.33 0.91
N SER A 57 -16.06 -9.55 -0.14
CA SER A 57 -15.41 -9.74 -1.45
C SER A 57 -14.00 -9.12 -1.51
N GLU A 58 -13.76 -8.12 -0.68
CA GLU A 58 -12.54 -7.30 -0.66
C GLU A 58 -12.25 -6.81 0.76
N ILE A 59 -10.99 -6.45 1.03
CA ILE A 59 -10.57 -5.82 2.28
C ILE A 59 -9.81 -4.53 2.07
N PRO A 60 -9.97 -3.56 2.99
CA PRO A 60 -9.14 -2.37 3.01
C PRO A 60 -7.74 -2.68 3.52
N VAL A 61 -6.74 -2.17 2.80
CA VAL A 61 -5.33 -2.18 3.17
C VAL A 61 -4.85 -0.75 3.31
N ARG A 62 -4.16 -0.46 4.41
CA ARG A 62 -3.39 0.78 4.61
C ARG A 62 -1.91 0.42 4.69
N LEU A 63 -1.14 0.85 3.70
CA LEU A 63 0.29 0.63 3.67
C LEU A 63 1.00 1.89 4.17
N HIS A 64 1.80 1.73 5.23
CA HIS A 64 2.64 2.77 5.78
C HIS A 64 4.09 2.53 5.32
N LEU A 65 4.70 3.54 4.70
CA LEU A 65 6.06 3.49 4.20
C LEU A 65 6.88 4.58 4.86
N ASP A 66 7.85 4.14 5.67
CA ASP A 66 8.77 5.02 6.38
C ASP A 66 10.08 5.13 5.58
N PHE A 67 10.39 6.34 5.15
CA PHE A 67 11.65 6.65 4.48
C PHE A 67 12.64 7.21 5.49
N SER A 68 13.68 6.44 5.79
CA SER A 68 14.83 6.88 6.58
C SER A 68 16.00 7.23 5.65
N ASN A 69 16.67 8.35 5.91
CA ASN A 69 17.91 8.69 5.23
C ASN A 69 19.08 8.20 6.10
N PRO A 70 19.84 7.17 5.68
CA PRO A 70 20.93 6.62 6.48
C PRO A 70 22.15 7.54 6.57
N MET A 71 22.22 8.64 5.80
CA MET A 71 23.35 9.59 5.80
C MET A 71 23.32 10.61 6.94
N VAL A 72 22.30 10.59 7.80
CA VAL A 72 22.24 11.40 9.02
C VAL A 72 22.52 10.48 10.21
N ARG A 73 23.80 10.32 10.56
CA ARG A 73 24.25 9.80 11.86
C ARG A 73 25.21 10.79 12.49
#